data_AF-A0A534V7G8-F1
#
_entry.id   AF-A0A534V7G8-F1
#
_cell.length_a   1.000
_cell.length_b   1.000
_cell.length_c   1.000
_cell.angle_alpha   90.00
_cell.angle_beta   90.00
_cell.angle_gamma   90.00
#
_symmetry.space_group_name_H-M   'P 1'
#
loop_
_entity.id
_entity.type
_entity.pdbx_description
1 polymer ?
#
loop_
_entity_poly.entity_id
_entity_poly.type
_entity_poly.pdbx_seq_one_letter_code
_entity_poly.pdbx_strand_id
1 'polypeptide(L)' 'LSGVLLLRHVGQRRAADAIDRAVSRLLREGRHRTRDLGGKATTSAVRDRLIALL' A
#
# COMPACT_ATOMS: atom_id res chain seq x y z
N LEU A 1 0.83 7.35 -4.69
CA LEU A 1 -0.36 6.45 -4.62
C LEU A 1 -1.55 7.12 -5.28
N SER A 2 -1.86 6.77 -6.53
CA SER A 2 -2.97 7.41 -7.29
C SER A 2 -4.32 7.29 -6.55
N GLY A 3 -4.64 6.11 -6.01
CA GLY A 3 -5.87 5.90 -5.23
C GLY A 3 -5.97 6.76 -3.97
N VAL A 4 -4.86 6.96 -3.24
CA VAL A 4 -4.82 7.85 -2.06
C VAL A 4 -5.08 9.31 -2.47
N LEU A 5 -4.48 9.77 -3.57
CA LEU A 5 -4.70 11.12 -4.08
C LEU A 5 -6.16 11.32 -4.52
N LEU A 6 -6.75 10.33 -5.19
CA LEU A 6 -8.17 10.35 -5.56
C LEU A 6 -9.06 10.45 -4.32
N LEU A 7 -8.85 9.60 -3.31
CA LEU A 7 -9.62 9.61 -2.08
C LEU A 7 -9.54 10.96 -1.36
N ARG A 8 -8.35 11.59 -1.33
CA ARG A 8 -8.21 12.96 -0.80
C ARG A 8 -9.00 13.98 -1.61
N HIS A 9 -8.97 13.87 -2.95
CA HIS A 9 -9.71 14.77 -3.85
C HIS A 9 -11.24 14.68 -3.66
N VAL A 10 -11.79 13.47 -3.46
CA VAL A 10 -13.23 13.26 -3.21
C VAL A 10 -13.63 13.40 -1.74
N GLY A 11 -12.75 13.95 -0.88
CA GLY A 11 -13.04 14.22 0.53
C GLY A 11 -12.93 13.02 1.49
N GLN A 12 -12.55 11.83 0.99
CA GLN A 12 -12.41 10.59 1.75
C GLN A 12 -11.06 10.49 2.50
N ARG A 13 -10.75 11.49 3.32
CA ARG A 13 -9.44 11.65 3.99
C ARG A 13 -9.09 10.48 4.92
N ARG A 14 -10.04 9.99 5.72
CA ARG A 14 -9.79 8.87 6.66
C ARG A 14 -9.34 7.59 5.95
N ALA A 15 -10.04 7.24 4.86
CA ALA A 15 -9.69 6.07 4.04
C ALA A 15 -8.34 6.27 3.34
N ALA A 16 -8.10 7.47 2.80
CA ALA A 16 -6.83 7.82 2.18
C ALA A 16 -5.65 7.62 3.15
N ASP A 17 -5.76 8.16 4.37
CA ASP A 17 -4.68 8.09 5.35
C ASP A 17 -4.47 6.69 5.91
N ALA A 18 -5.52 5.87 6.01
CA ALA A 18 -5.40 4.46 6.38
C ALA A 18 -4.54 3.70 5.35
N ILE A 19 -4.86 3.85 4.05
CA ILE A 19 -4.12 3.21 2.96
C ILE A 19 -2.68 3.74 2.89
N ASP A 20 -2.48 5.06 3.00
CA ASP A 20 -1.16 5.70 2.93
C ASP A 20 -0.23 5.20 4.04
N ARG A 21 -0.74 5.06 5.27
CA ARG A 21 0.00 4.48 6.40
C ARG A 21 0.31 3.00 6.21
N ALA A 22 -0.65 2.22 5.71
CA ALA A 22 -0.47 0.79 5.47
C ALA A 22 0.60 0.53 4.39
N VAL A 23 0.58 1.29 3.29
CA VAL A 23 1.62 1.21 2.25
C VAL A 23 2.98 1.62 2.81
N SER A 24 3.05 2.73 3.56
CA SER A 24 4.29 3.18 4.19
C SER A 24 4.88 2.14 5.15
N ARG A 25 4.04 1.42 5.89
CA ARG A 25 4.47 0.29 6.73
C ARG A 25 4.95 -0.89 5.89
N LEU A 26 4.20 -1.29 4.87
CA LEU A 26 4.55 -2.40 3.98
C LEU A 26 5.93 -2.20 3.34
N LEU A 27 6.19 -1.00 2.82
CA LEU A 27 7.45 -0.66 2.17
C LEU A 27 8.62 -0.64 3.16
N ARG A 28 8.41 -0.10 4.38
CA ARG A 28 9.44 -0.13 5.45
C ARG A 28 9.77 -1.55 5.92
N GLU A 29 8.79 -2.45 5.97
CA GLU A 29 9.05 -3.85 6.32
C GLU A 29 9.93 -4.55 5.27
N GLY A 30 9.86 -4.15 4.01
CA GLY A 30 10.74 -4.64 2.94
C GLY A 30 10.62 -6.13 2.62
N ARG A 31 9.71 -6.88 3.23
CA ARG A 31 9.54 -8.34 3.01
C ARG A 31 8.70 -8.67 1.79
N HIS A 32 7.70 -7.85 1.47
CA HIS A 32 6.76 -8.06 0.36
C HIS A 32 7.05 -7.09 -0.79
N ARG A 33 8.27 -7.17 -1.32
CA ARG A 33 8.69 -6.36 -2.49
C ARG A 33 8.49 -7.15 -3.76
N THR A 34 7.95 -6.50 -4.79
CA THR A 34 7.85 -7.03 -6.14
C THR A 34 9.23 -7.08 -6.81
N ARG A 35 9.32 -7.75 -7.96
CA ARG A 35 10.58 -7.95 -8.70
C ARG A 35 11.28 -6.65 -9.09
N ASP A 36 10.51 -5.64 -9.51
CA ASP A 36 10.99 -4.30 -9.85
C ASP A 36 11.61 -3.56 -8.65
N LEU A 37 11.26 -3.96 -7.42
CA LEU A 37 11.83 -3.44 -6.17
C LEU A 37 12.89 -4.39 -5.56
N GLY A 38 13.42 -5.33 -6.35
CA GLY A 38 14.44 -6.29 -5.92
C GLY A 38 13.93 -7.41 -5.01
N GLY A 39 12.61 -7.63 -4.95
CA GLY A 39 12.00 -8.72 -4.21
C GLY A 39 11.48 -9.85 -5.10
N LYS A 40 10.72 -10.77 -4.49
CA LYS A 40 10.12 -11.93 -5.18
C LYS A 40 8.60 -12.02 -5.01
N ALA A 41 7.99 -11.03 -4.34
CA ALA A 41 6.55 -11.03 -4.10
C ALA A 41 5.78 -10.80 -5.41
N THR A 42 4.64 -11.46 -5.53
CA THR A 42 3.67 -11.19 -6.60
C THR A 42 2.80 -9.99 -6.25
N THR A 43 2.12 -9.40 -7.24
CA THR A 43 1.14 -8.33 -7.01
C THR A 43 0.07 -8.74 -6.00
N SER A 44 -0.43 -9.98 -6.08
CA SER A 44 -1.40 -10.53 -5.14
C SER A 44 -0.84 -10.62 -3.71
N ALA A 45 0.40 -11.08 -3.54
CA ALA A 45 1.03 -11.14 -2.23
C ALA A 45 1.22 -9.75 -1.60
N VAL A 46 1.54 -8.73 -2.40
CA VAL A 46 1.61 -7.34 -1.92
C VAL A 46 0.23 -6.82 -1.54
N ARG A 47 -0.81 -7.08 -2.35
CA ARG A 47 -2.21 -6.75 -2.04
C ARG A 47 -2.64 -7.37 -0.71
N ASP A 48 -2.43 -8.68 -0.54
CA ASP A 48 -2.86 -9.40 0.66
C ASP A 48 -2.15 -8.88 1.91
N ARG A 49 -0.84 -8.60 1.78
CA ARG A 49 -0.10 -7.97 2.87
C ARG A 49 -0.59 -6.57 3.17
N LEU A 50 -0.92 -5.77 2.16
CA LEU A 50 -1.45 -4.42 2.34
C LEU A 50 -2.79 -4.44 3.08
N ILE A 51 -3.71 -5.33 2.69
CA ILE A 51 -5.01 -5.49 3.35
C ILE A 51 -4.82 -5.88 4.82
N ALA A 52 -3.88 -6.77 5.14
CA ALA A 52 -3.57 -7.17 6.52
C ALA A 52 -2.91 -6.06 7.37
N LEU A 53 -2.55 -4.92 6.77
CA LEU A 53 -1.95 -3.77 7.44
C LEU A 53 -2.89 -2.57 7.60
N LEU A 54 -4.11 -2.65 7.04
CA LEU A 54 -5.19 -1.69 7.24
C LEU A 54 -5.81 -1.87 8.62
#